data_AF-A0A956PQU9-F1
#
_entry.id   AF-A0A956PQU9-F1
#
_cell.length_a   1.000
_cell.length_b   1.000
_cell.length_c   1.000
_cell.angle_alpha   90.00
_cell.angle_beta   90.00
_cell.angle_gamma   90.00
#
_symmetry.space_group_name_H-M   'P 1'
#
loop_
_entity.id
_entity.type
_entity.pdbx_description
1 polymer ?
#
loop_
_entity_poly.entity_id
_entity_poly.type
_entity_poly.pdbx_seq_one_letter_code
_entity_poly.pdbx_strand_id
1 'polypeptide(L)'
;MGALPRPDVEAGPHRDLVEALHDLHHRAGWPSLRRIAAEAGCSHTTVSHLLSSPRVPAWDNLRAIVEALGGDPDEFHERWLALTAPTPDRLGVASLVGRQKELAEARRFFRDRRRLLLLAGEAGAGKTRLMEAVSDGSGRQILGARCVPLSQGEPLMPLAAVLRAALRVDG
;
A
#
# COMPACT_ATOMS: atom_id res chain seq x y z
N MET A 1 0.61 25.16 21.10
CA MET A 1 1.26 24.40 20.00
C MET A 1 1.19 22.93 20.37
N GLY A 2 0.28 22.18 19.76
CA GLY A 2 0.10 20.75 20.05
C GLY A 2 0.68 19.93 18.92
N ALA A 3 1.70 19.12 19.21
CA ALA A 3 2.20 18.13 18.26
C ALA A 3 1.06 17.16 17.92
N LEU A 4 0.88 16.87 16.63
CA LEU A 4 -0.11 15.90 16.19
C LEU A 4 0.27 14.52 16.74
N PRO A 5 -0.72 13.74 17.22
CA PRO A 5 -0.45 12.41 17.75
C PRO A 5 0.10 11.53 16.63
N ARG A 6 1.32 11.01 16.82
CA ARG A 6 1.90 10.01 15.93
C ARG A 6 1.06 8.73 16.05
N PRO A 7 0.58 8.15 14.94
CA PRO A 7 -0.14 6.89 15.01
C PRO A 7 0.83 5.79 15.47
N ASP A 8 0.38 4.94 16.39
CA ASP A 8 1.09 3.73 16.79
C ASP A 8 0.99 2.70 15.65
N VAL A 9 1.85 2.86 14.66
CA VAL A 9 1.94 1.97 13.49
C VAL A 9 3.13 1.05 13.71
N GLU A 10 2.89 -0.26 13.71
CA GLU A 10 3.95 -1.26 13.73
C GLU A 10 5.00 -0.95 12.64
N ALA A 11 6.29 -1.21 12.92
CA ALA A 11 7.38 -0.94 11.99
C ALA A 11 7.09 -1.52 10.59
N GLY A 12 7.23 -0.69 9.56
CA GLY A 12 6.92 -1.03 8.17
C GLY A 12 6.71 0.21 7.28
N PRO A 13 6.42 0.02 5.97
CA PRO A 13 6.37 1.09 4.97
C PRO A 13 5.41 2.25 5.31
N HIS A 14 4.34 1.98 6.04
CA HIS A 14 3.38 3.00 6.49
C HIS A 14 3.97 3.95 7.53
N ARG A 15 4.77 3.42 8.45
CA ARG A 15 5.48 4.23 9.43
C ARG A 15 6.50 5.12 8.74
N ASP A 16 7.26 4.58 7.78
CA ASP A 16 8.26 5.32 7.03
C ASP A 16 7.66 6.50 6.25
N LEU A 17 6.48 6.31 5.65
CA LEU A 17 5.76 7.39 4.98
C LEU A 17 5.29 8.48 5.97
N VAL A 18 4.70 8.07 7.09
CA VAL A 18 4.19 9.01 8.10
C VAL A 18 5.33 9.77 8.78
N GLU A 19 6.46 9.13 9.06
CA GLU A 19 7.66 9.78 9.59
C GLU A 19 8.23 10.78 8.57
N ALA A 20 8.39 10.40 7.31
CA ALA A 20 8.84 11.31 6.25
C ALA A 20 7.92 12.53 6.09
N LEU A 21 6.60 12.34 6.20
CA LEU A 21 5.62 13.42 6.11
C LEU A 21 5.68 14.36 7.32
N HIS A 22 5.90 13.84 8.53
CA HIS A 22 6.14 14.66 9.72
C HIS A 22 7.45 15.44 9.63
N ASP A 23 8.50 14.85 9.10
CA ASP A 23 9.79 15.52 8.89
C ASP A 23 9.66 16.64 7.85
N LEU A 24 8.93 16.40 6.75
CA LEU A 24 8.61 17.42 5.77
C LEU A 24 7.80 18.56 6.39
N HIS A 25 6.79 18.23 7.20
CA HIS A 25 6.00 19.21 7.94
C HIS A 25 6.86 20.05 8.89
N HIS A 26 7.85 19.43 9.56
CA HIS A 26 8.83 20.13 10.39
C HIS A 26 9.72 21.07 9.58
N ARG A 27 10.28 20.61 8.46
CA ARG A 27 11.12 21.44 7.57
C ARG A 27 10.35 22.63 6.99
N ALA A 28 9.05 22.47 6.75
CA ALA A 28 8.16 23.54 6.31
C ALA A 28 7.81 24.56 7.42
N GLY A 29 8.31 24.38 8.65
CA GLY A 29 8.09 25.29 9.77
C GLY A 29 6.77 25.05 10.51
N TRP A 30 6.23 23.84 10.47
CA TRP A 30 4.96 23.45 11.09
C TRP A 30 3.77 24.37 10.76
N PRO A 31 3.46 24.58 9.46
CA PRO A 31 2.25 25.28 9.07
C PRO A 31 1.01 24.60 9.68
N SER A 32 0.01 25.40 10.03
CA SER A 32 -1.23 24.85 10.60
C SER A 32 -1.94 23.93 9.61
N LEU A 33 -2.65 22.92 10.10
CA LEU A 33 -3.45 22.01 9.26
C LEU A 33 -4.42 22.74 8.34
N ARG A 34 -5.00 23.86 8.79
CA ARG A 34 -5.90 24.69 7.98
C ARG A 34 -5.17 25.39 6.83
N ARG A 35 -3.93 25.82 7.06
CA ARG A 35 -3.09 26.42 6.02
C ARG A 35 -2.74 25.38 4.96
N ILE A 36 -2.26 24.20 5.39
CA ILE A 36 -1.95 23.09 4.49
C ILE A 36 -3.17 22.70 3.67
N ALA A 37 -4.35 22.60 4.30
CA ALA A 37 -5.59 22.27 3.63
C ALA A 37 -5.97 23.29 2.54
N ALA A 38 -5.82 24.58 2.84
CA ALA A 38 -6.08 25.65 1.88
C ALA A 38 -5.10 25.63 0.69
N GLU A 39 -3.81 25.41 0.95
CA GLU A 39 -2.77 25.33 -0.09
C GLU A 39 -2.91 24.06 -0.93
N ALA A 40 -3.24 22.92 -0.32
CA ALA A 40 -3.43 21.63 -0.99
C ALA A 40 -4.82 21.45 -1.63
N GLY A 41 -5.73 22.44 -1.50
CA GLY A 41 -7.09 22.35 -2.03
C GLY A 41 -7.93 21.21 -1.44
N CYS A 42 -7.65 20.78 -0.21
CA CYS A 42 -8.33 19.68 0.46
C CYS A 42 -8.93 20.10 1.81
N SER A 43 -9.66 19.20 2.48
CA SER A 43 -10.25 19.50 3.79
C SER A 43 -9.23 19.32 4.92
N HIS A 44 -9.36 20.11 6.01
CA HIS A 44 -8.47 19.97 7.17
C HIS A 44 -8.55 18.59 7.84
N THR A 45 -9.69 17.89 7.71
CA THR A 45 -9.86 16.51 8.16
C THR A 45 -9.06 15.55 7.28
N THR A 46 -8.96 15.78 5.98
CA THR A 46 -8.06 15.03 5.07
C THR A 46 -6.62 15.14 5.52
N VAL A 47 -6.13 16.35 5.82
CA VAL A 47 -4.75 16.57 6.29
C VAL A 47 -4.52 15.88 7.63
N SER A 48 -5.46 16.00 8.57
CA SER A 48 -5.37 15.32 9.87
C SER A 48 -5.34 13.79 9.72
N HIS A 49 -6.17 13.23 8.83
CA HIS A 49 -6.19 11.79 8.55
C HIS A 49 -4.87 11.31 7.94
N LEU A 50 -4.31 12.05 6.98
CA LEU A 50 -3.05 11.69 6.32
C LEU A 50 -1.86 11.66 7.30
N LEU A 51 -1.86 12.53 8.31
CA LEU A 51 -0.81 12.59 9.32
C LEU A 51 -1.01 11.61 10.48
N SER A 52 -2.25 11.23 10.79
CA SER A 52 -2.60 10.58 12.06
C SER A 52 -3.35 9.24 11.92
N SER A 53 -3.70 8.79 10.71
CA SER A 53 -4.49 7.58 10.49
C SER A 53 -3.63 6.42 9.97
N PRO A 54 -3.92 5.16 10.37
CA PRO A 54 -3.28 3.97 9.81
C PRO A 54 -3.83 3.55 8.43
N ARG A 55 -4.62 4.40 7.76
CA ARG A 55 -5.20 4.09 6.45
C ARG A 55 -4.29 4.56 5.33
N VAL A 56 -4.11 3.71 4.32
CA VAL A 56 -3.40 4.07 3.09
C VAL A 56 -4.10 5.25 2.42
N PRO A 57 -3.42 6.40 2.26
CA PRO A 57 -4.03 7.57 1.64
C PRO A 57 -4.16 7.39 0.13
N ALA A 58 -5.13 8.08 -0.48
CA ALA A 58 -5.16 8.23 -1.93
C ALA A 58 -3.95 9.04 -2.41
N TRP A 59 -3.34 8.65 -3.52
CA TRP A 59 -2.14 9.29 -4.05
C TRP A 59 -2.33 10.80 -4.29
N ASP A 60 -3.43 11.19 -4.92
CA ASP A 60 -3.69 12.60 -5.25
C ASP A 60 -3.72 13.52 -4.02
N ASN A 61 -4.29 13.04 -2.91
CA ASN A 61 -4.32 13.78 -1.65
C ASN A 61 -2.93 13.86 -1.01
N LEU A 62 -2.15 12.78 -1.05
CA LEU A 62 -0.79 12.77 -0.53
C LEU A 62 0.10 13.72 -1.35
N ARG A 63 0.04 13.64 -2.68
CA ARG A 63 0.75 14.52 -3.60
C ARG A 63 0.46 15.99 -3.32
N ALA A 64 -0.82 16.37 -3.24
CA ALA A 64 -1.21 17.76 -3.01
C ALA A 64 -0.67 18.31 -1.67
N ILE A 65 -0.63 17.49 -0.62
CA ILE A 65 -0.05 17.88 0.68
C ILE A 65 1.48 17.99 0.61
N VAL A 66 2.15 17.06 -0.07
CA VAL A 66 3.61 17.11 -0.26
C VAL A 66 4.00 18.36 -1.04
N GLU A 67 3.29 18.68 -2.12
CA GLU A 67 3.48 19.90 -2.91
C GLU A 67 3.24 21.16 -2.06
N ALA A 68 2.15 21.20 -1.26
CA ALA A 68 1.86 22.33 -0.37
C ALA A 68 2.93 22.55 0.71
N LEU A 69 3.58 21.48 1.16
CA LEU A 69 4.69 21.54 2.12
C LEU A 69 6.05 21.77 1.44
N GLY A 70 6.11 21.89 0.12
CA GLY A 70 7.34 22.09 -0.65
C GLY A 70 8.25 20.86 -0.71
N GLY A 71 7.69 19.66 -0.54
CA GLY A 71 8.42 18.40 -0.68
C GLY A 71 8.47 17.92 -2.13
N ASP A 72 9.27 16.87 -2.36
CA ASP A 72 9.38 16.19 -3.64
C ASP A 72 8.28 15.12 -3.80
N PRO A 73 7.32 15.29 -4.74
CA PRO A 73 6.29 14.29 -4.98
C PRO A 73 6.85 12.92 -5.38
N ASP A 74 7.95 12.86 -6.13
CA ASP A 74 8.47 11.58 -6.64
C ASP A 74 9.04 10.73 -5.49
N GLU A 75 9.74 11.36 -4.54
CA GLU A 75 10.21 10.70 -3.32
C GLU A 75 9.05 10.10 -2.51
N PHE A 76 7.96 10.85 -2.36
CA PHE A 76 6.79 10.39 -1.61
C PHE A 76 5.97 9.35 -2.39
N HIS A 77 6.01 9.39 -3.72
CA HIS A 77 5.38 8.37 -4.56
C HIS A 77 6.04 7.01 -4.36
N GLU A 78 7.37 6.96 -4.33
CA GLU A 78 8.12 5.73 -4.05
C GLU A 78 7.77 5.12 -2.69
N ARG A 79 7.67 5.97 -1.65
CA ARG A 79 7.26 5.56 -0.30
C ARG A 79 5.80 5.09 -0.28
N TRP A 80 4.91 5.76 -1.02
CA TRP A 80 3.50 5.37 -1.15
C TRP A 80 3.34 4.01 -1.84
N LEU A 81 4.08 3.75 -2.91
CA LEU A 81 4.09 2.45 -3.60
C LEU A 81 4.60 1.31 -2.71
N ALA A 82 5.50 1.60 -1.76
CA ALA A 82 5.95 0.61 -0.79
C ALA A 82 4.82 0.16 0.17
N LEU A 83 3.76 0.95 0.37
CA LEU A 83 2.55 0.55 1.12
C LEU A 83 1.70 -0.47 0.37
N THR A 84 1.73 -0.41 -0.95
CA THR A 84 0.85 -1.21 -1.82
C THR A 84 1.49 -2.54 -2.18
N ALA A 85 2.82 -2.65 -2.04
CA ALA A 85 3.52 -3.92 -2.12
C ALA A 85 2.98 -4.89 -1.04
N PRO A 86 2.77 -6.18 -1.37
CA PRO A 86 2.50 -7.17 -0.33
C PRO A 86 3.71 -7.26 0.58
N THR A 87 3.52 -7.00 1.87
CA THR A 87 4.49 -7.38 2.90
C THR A 87 4.46 -8.89 3.02
N PRO A 88 5.57 -9.61 2.75
CA PRO A 88 5.55 -11.07 2.71
C PRO A 88 5.34 -11.76 4.07
N ASP A 89 5.26 -11.01 5.18
CA ASP A 89 5.53 -11.58 6.51
C ASP A 89 4.50 -11.29 7.61
N ARG A 90 3.24 -10.97 7.33
CA ARG A 90 2.25 -10.84 8.43
C ARG A 90 0.96 -11.61 8.19
N LEU A 91 0.88 -12.73 8.92
CA LEU A 91 -0.30 -13.39 9.47
C LEU A 91 -0.82 -14.63 8.72
N GLY A 92 -0.17 -15.75 9.04
CA GLY A 92 -0.85 -17.03 9.14
C GLY A 92 -2.03 -17.00 10.13
N VAL A 93 -2.88 -18.03 10.02
CA VAL A 93 -3.95 -18.46 10.94
C VAL A 93 -5.39 -17.90 10.82
N ALA A 94 -5.78 -17.16 9.78
CA ALA A 94 -7.19 -17.22 9.34
C ALA A 94 -7.35 -18.32 8.27
N SER A 95 -7.89 -19.47 8.67
CA SER A 95 -8.18 -20.60 7.77
C SER A 95 -9.00 -20.13 6.55
N LEU A 96 -8.54 -20.47 5.34
CA LEU A 96 -9.32 -20.29 4.12
C LEU A 96 -10.43 -21.36 4.11
N VAL A 97 -11.60 -21.03 4.65
CA VAL A 97 -12.75 -21.95 4.71
C VAL A 97 -13.58 -21.84 3.43
N GLY A 98 -13.94 -22.99 2.84
CA GLY A 98 -14.90 -23.08 1.73
C GLY A 98 -14.35 -22.76 0.33
N ARG A 99 -13.04 -22.49 0.20
CA ARG A 99 -12.36 -22.18 -1.08
C ARG A 99 -11.29 -23.20 -1.46
N GLN A 100 -11.42 -24.43 -0.97
CA GLN A 100 -10.42 -25.49 -1.18
C GLN A 100 -10.31 -25.88 -2.66
N LYS A 101 -11.41 -25.82 -3.41
CA LYS A 101 -11.42 -26.12 -4.85
C LYS A 101 -10.62 -25.07 -5.64
N GLU A 102 -10.88 -23.79 -5.40
CA GLU A 102 -10.19 -22.69 -6.06
C GLU A 102 -8.70 -22.66 -5.69
N LEU A 103 -8.36 -22.97 -4.43
CA LEU A 103 -6.97 -23.12 -3.99
C LEU A 103 -6.26 -24.27 -4.73
N ALA A 104 -6.91 -25.42 -4.89
CA ALA A 104 -6.36 -26.55 -5.62
C ALA A 104 -6.16 -26.24 -7.11
N GLU A 105 -7.11 -25.53 -7.73
CA GLU A 105 -7.03 -25.08 -9.12
C GLU A 105 -5.88 -24.08 -9.33
N ALA A 106 -5.77 -23.07 -8.45
CA ALA A 106 -4.69 -22.09 -8.50
C ALA A 106 -3.30 -22.73 -8.28
N ARG A 107 -3.17 -23.66 -7.32
CA ARG A 107 -1.92 -24.41 -7.13
C ARG A 107 -1.57 -25.27 -8.34
N ARG A 108 -2.55 -25.90 -8.98
CA ARG A 108 -2.34 -26.67 -10.21
C ARG A 108 -1.85 -25.76 -11.34
N PHE A 109 -2.43 -24.57 -11.48
CA PHE A 109 -2.05 -23.60 -12.51
C PHE A 109 -0.55 -23.30 -12.50
N PHE A 110 0.04 -23.09 -11.31
CA PHE A 110 1.47 -22.78 -11.17
C PHE A 110 2.41 -24.00 -11.29
N ARG A 111 1.88 -25.23 -11.30
CA ARG A 111 2.68 -26.43 -11.63
C ARG A 111 2.95 -26.52 -13.13
N ASP A 112 2.00 -26.11 -13.96
CA ASP A 112 2.00 -26.36 -15.40
C ASP A 112 2.66 -25.23 -16.22
N ARG A 113 3.95 -24.89 -16.03
CA ARG A 113 4.72 -23.87 -16.82
C ARG A 113 4.07 -22.46 -17.01
N ARG A 114 2.87 -22.20 -16.49
CA ARG A 114 2.13 -20.93 -16.61
C ARG A 114 2.68 -19.89 -15.63
N ARG A 115 2.62 -18.61 -16.04
CA ARG A 115 3.36 -17.52 -15.37
C ARG A 115 2.50 -16.45 -14.71
N LEU A 116 1.20 -16.37 -15.01
CA LEU A 116 0.33 -15.29 -14.50
C LEU A 116 -1.10 -15.79 -14.25
N LEU A 117 -1.61 -15.56 -13.03
CA LEU A 117 -2.99 -15.83 -12.63
C LEU A 117 -3.63 -14.54 -12.13
N LEU A 118 -4.79 -14.18 -12.68
CA LEU A 118 -5.61 -13.05 -12.19
C LEU A 118 -6.74 -13.58 -11.30
N LEU A 119 -6.83 -13.05 -10.07
CA LEU A 119 -7.89 -13.38 -9.12
C LEU A 119 -8.89 -12.22 -9.05
N ALA A 120 -10.07 -12.38 -9.67
CA ALA A 120 -11.13 -11.37 -9.71
C ALA A 120 -12.41 -11.82 -8.97
N GLY A 121 -13.24 -10.88 -8.55
CA GLY A 121 -14.51 -11.14 -7.85
C GLY A 121 -14.92 -10.04 -6.89
N GLU A 122 -16.06 -10.20 -6.22
CA GLU A 122 -16.67 -9.19 -5.35
C GLU A 122 -15.79 -8.80 -4.16
N ALA A 123 -15.81 -7.53 -3.76
CA ALA A 123 -15.08 -7.04 -2.59
C ALA A 123 -15.49 -7.84 -1.34
N GLY A 124 -14.53 -8.14 -0.45
CA GLY A 124 -14.79 -8.94 0.75
C GLY A 124 -14.89 -10.46 0.52
N ALA A 125 -14.96 -10.95 -0.72
CA ALA A 125 -15.10 -12.39 -1.00
C ALA A 125 -13.86 -13.28 -0.71
N GLY A 126 -12.82 -12.73 -0.07
CA GLY A 126 -11.62 -13.48 0.36
C GLY A 126 -10.50 -13.66 -0.66
N LYS A 127 -10.47 -12.87 -1.75
CA LYS A 127 -9.46 -13.01 -2.84
C LYS A 127 -8.02 -12.82 -2.37
N THR A 128 -7.77 -11.82 -1.52
CA THR A 128 -6.46 -11.58 -0.91
C THR A 128 -6.00 -12.81 -0.12
N ARG A 129 -6.91 -13.42 0.64
CA ARG A 129 -6.66 -14.63 1.43
C ARG A 129 -6.33 -15.83 0.55
N LEU A 130 -7.04 -15.99 -0.57
CA LEU A 130 -6.76 -17.05 -1.53
C LEU A 130 -5.37 -16.87 -2.18
N MET A 131 -4.99 -15.63 -2.53
CA MET A 131 -3.66 -15.32 -3.06
C MET A 131 -2.53 -15.67 -2.07
N GLU A 132 -2.73 -15.34 -0.79
CA GLU A 132 -1.80 -15.69 0.30
C GLU A 132 -1.67 -17.22 0.43
N ALA A 133 -2.79 -17.94 0.51
CA ALA A 133 -2.80 -19.41 0.66
C ALA A 133 -2.19 -20.16 -0.54
N VAL A 134 -2.25 -19.57 -1.74
CA VAL A 134 -1.59 -20.11 -2.95
C VAL A 134 -0.07 -19.92 -2.87
N SER A 135 0.38 -18.81 -2.29
CA SER A 135 1.80 -18.52 -2.09
C SER A 135 2.42 -19.51 -1.09
N ASP A 136 1.71 -19.76 0.00
CA ASP A 136 2.09 -20.71 1.05
C ASP A 136 2.19 -22.15 0.52
N GLY A 137 3.36 -22.78 0.71
CA GLY A 137 3.58 -24.20 0.41
C GLY A 137 3.74 -24.55 -1.08
N SER A 138 3.90 -23.54 -1.95
CA SER A 138 4.09 -23.77 -3.40
C SER A 138 5.50 -24.27 -3.77
N GLY A 139 6.50 -24.06 -2.90
CA GLY A 139 7.92 -24.32 -3.18
C GLY A 139 8.48 -23.50 -4.34
N ARG A 140 7.74 -22.48 -4.81
CA ARG A 140 8.10 -21.58 -5.90
C ARG A 140 7.99 -20.15 -5.40
N GLN A 141 8.80 -19.27 -5.97
CA GLN A 141 8.62 -17.84 -5.74
C GLN A 141 7.36 -17.37 -6.46
N ILE A 142 6.40 -16.85 -5.69
CA ILE A 142 5.17 -16.25 -6.18
C ILE A 142 5.23 -14.76 -5.84
N LEU A 143 5.11 -13.92 -6.86
CA LEU A 143 5.04 -12.47 -6.71
C LEU A 143 3.58 -12.04 -6.83
N GLY A 144 3.08 -11.37 -5.80
CA GLY A 144 1.69 -10.89 -5.74
C GLY A 144 1.61 -9.38 -5.80
N ALA A 145 0.45 -8.88 -6.21
CA ALA A 145 0.07 -7.47 -6.04
C ALA A 145 -1.45 -7.34 -6.00
N ARG A 146 -1.93 -6.18 -5.56
CA ARG A 146 -3.36 -5.87 -5.41
C ARG A 146 -3.69 -4.51 -6.01
N CYS A 147 -4.90 -4.38 -6.53
CA CYS A 147 -5.45 -3.07 -6.88
C CYS A 147 -5.89 -2.34 -5.61
N VAL A 148 -5.58 -1.06 -5.51
CA VAL A 148 -6.05 -0.20 -4.41
C VAL A 148 -7.31 0.53 -4.89
N PRO A 149 -8.38 0.58 -4.09
CA PRO A 149 -9.55 1.39 -4.43
C PRO A 149 -9.14 2.87 -4.56
N LEU A 150 -9.60 3.55 -5.62
CA LEU A 150 -9.53 5.01 -5.83
C LEU A 150 -8.23 5.63 -6.38
N SER A 151 -7.26 4.88 -6.92
CA SER A 151 -6.17 5.49 -7.71
C SER A 151 -6.58 5.66 -9.18
N GLN A 152 -7.22 6.78 -9.52
CA GLN A 152 -7.59 7.10 -10.92
C GLN A 152 -6.35 7.33 -11.82
N GLY A 153 -5.15 7.50 -11.25
CA GLY A 153 -3.92 7.83 -11.97
C GLY A 153 -2.92 6.69 -12.22
N GLU A 154 -3.10 5.49 -11.66
CA GLU A 154 -2.05 4.44 -11.67
C GLU A 154 -2.54 3.10 -12.22
N PRO A 155 -2.84 3.00 -13.54
CA PRO A 155 -3.46 1.81 -14.16
C PRO A 155 -2.58 0.55 -14.10
N LEU A 156 -1.28 0.69 -13.80
CA LEU A 156 -0.30 -0.40 -13.79
C LEU A 156 0.34 -0.63 -12.43
N MET A 157 -0.17 -0.01 -11.35
CA MET A 157 0.37 -0.16 -10.00
C MET A 157 0.59 -1.61 -9.57
N PRO A 158 -0.35 -2.57 -9.81
CA PRO A 158 -0.10 -3.95 -9.43
C PRO A 158 1.08 -4.58 -10.18
N LEU A 159 1.26 -4.23 -11.45
CA LEU A 159 2.39 -4.73 -12.25
C LEU A 159 3.71 -4.12 -11.78
N ALA A 160 3.74 -2.82 -11.50
CA ALA A 160 4.91 -2.14 -10.95
C ALA A 160 5.32 -2.75 -9.59
N ALA A 161 4.35 -3.06 -8.73
CA ALA A 161 4.60 -3.71 -7.45
C ALA A 161 5.22 -5.11 -7.63
N VAL A 162 4.72 -5.92 -8.57
CA VAL A 162 5.30 -7.23 -8.91
C VAL A 162 6.75 -7.09 -9.41
N LEU A 163 7.01 -6.15 -10.33
CA LEU A 163 8.34 -5.95 -10.90
C LEU A 163 9.35 -5.48 -9.84
N ARG A 164 8.95 -4.57 -8.95
CA ARG A 164 9.80 -4.13 -7.82
C ARG A 164 10.12 -5.28 -6.87
N ALA A 165 9.13 -6.13 -6.59
CA ALA A 165 9.35 -7.31 -5.77
C ALA A 165 10.30 -8.30 -6.45
N ALA A 166 10.21 -8.49 -7.77
CA ALA A 166 11.15 -9.31 -8.53
C ALA A 166 12.59 -8.78 -8.44
N LEU A 167 12.77 -7.47 -8.70
CA LEU A 167 14.09 -6.83 -8.70
C LEU A 167 14.79 -6.86 -7.33
N ARG A 168 14.03 -6.94 -6.23
CA ARG A 168 14.59 -7.07 -4.87
C ARG A 168 15.06 -8.48 -4.54
N VAL A 169 14.69 -9.49 -5.31
CA VAL A 169 15.09 -10.89 -5.06
C VAL A 169 16.39 -11.25 -5.80
N ASP A 170 16.76 -10.48 -6.82
CA ASP A 170 18.00 -10.67 -7.59
C ASP A 170 19.22 -9.91 -7.00
N GLY A 171 19.14 -9.44 -5.74
CA GLY A 171 20.17 -8.65 -5.05
C GLY A 171 20.70 -9.31 -3.78
#